data_AF-A0A8T4JLN9-F1
#
_entry.id   AF-A0A8T4JLN9-F1
#
_cell.length_a   1.000
_cell.length_b   1.000
_cell.length_c   1.000
_cell.angle_alpha   90.00
_cell.angle_beta   90.00
_cell.angle_gamma   90.00
#
_symmetry.space_group_name_H-M   'P 1'
#
loop_
_entity.id
_entity.type
_entity.pdbx_description
1 polymer ?
#
loop_
_entity_poly.entity_id
_entity_poly.type
_entity_poly.pdbx_seq_one_letter_code
_entity_poly.pdbx_strand_id
1 'polypeptide(L)'
;MNIDIKSQLERAKELKKELEKSCNKDLKSKTISNKTRNLAQEILIKIRSILDQTMYQFFKKEIIPILSQDEIKKARVYFPLVSKKENLTSALGRSMIKSLDKTHPKIYSFLVSVQPYNKDYSWLNNLSKYANEKHIRLTPQKRTEIKRTIVTNNKGGSVSWGQGVRFGKGVSIMGAPVNPVTQNIEPTPNVESKTEVWVSFLFSDSNVNVLWLCNKSIEESEKLIKEFFSLF
;
A
#
# COMPACT_ATOMS: atom_id res chain seq x y z
N MET A 1 -17.37 -14.37 9.67
CA MET A 1 -16.60 -13.14 9.99
C MET A 1 -17.38 -12.31 11.00
N ASN A 2 -16.72 -11.82 12.04
CA ASN A 2 -17.33 -10.99 13.11
C ASN A 2 -17.83 -9.63 12.56
N ILE A 3 -18.97 -9.14 13.06
CA ILE A 3 -19.59 -7.86 12.62
C ILE A 3 -18.67 -6.67 12.86
N ASP A 4 -17.96 -6.63 13.99
CA ASP A 4 -17.05 -5.55 14.33
C ASP A 4 -15.84 -5.51 13.36
N ILE A 5 -15.23 -6.67 13.10
CA ILE A 5 -14.15 -6.81 12.10
C ILE A 5 -14.63 -6.37 10.71
N LYS A 6 -15.86 -6.74 10.31
CA LYS A 6 -16.46 -6.30 9.05
C LYS A 6 -16.59 -4.77 8.99
N SER A 7 -17.10 -4.16 10.06
CA SER A 7 -17.25 -2.71 10.17
C SER A 7 -15.91 -1.97 10.05
N GLN A 8 -14.87 -2.48 10.72
CA GLN A 8 -13.54 -1.90 10.65
C GLN A 8 -12.90 -2.03 9.25
N LEU A 9 -13.15 -3.12 8.52
CA LEU A 9 -12.73 -3.28 7.12
C LEU A 9 -13.44 -2.28 6.21
N GLU A 10 -14.75 -2.08 6.36
CA GLU A 10 -15.49 -1.07 5.59
C GLU A 10 -14.97 0.34 5.87
N ARG A 11 -14.67 0.66 7.15
CA ARG A 11 -14.02 1.93 7.49
C ARG A 11 -12.66 2.10 6.83
N ALA A 12 -11.86 1.03 6.72
CA ALA A 12 -10.58 1.08 6.00
C ALA A 12 -10.77 1.37 4.50
N LYS A 13 -11.83 0.83 3.87
CA LYS A 13 -12.20 1.14 2.48
C LYS A 13 -12.64 2.59 2.28
N GLU A 14 -13.35 3.17 3.25
CA GLU A 14 -13.69 4.59 3.22
C GLU A 14 -12.44 5.48 3.32
N LEU A 15 -11.55 5.19 4.27
CA LEU A 15 -10.28 5.90 4.42
C LEU A 15 -9.43 5.80 3.15
N LYS A 16 -9.45 4.67 2.46
CA LYS A 16 -8.78 4.49 1.16
C LYS A 16 -9.31 5.49 0.13
N LYS A 17 -10.64 5.66 0.01
CA LYS A 17 -11.24 6.64 -0.91
C LYS A 17 -10.81 8.07 -0.55
N GLU A 18 -10.70 8.38 0.73
CA GLU A 18 -10.17 9.68 1.19
C GLU A 18 -8.69 9.85 0.85
N LEU A 19 -7.89 8.80 1.01
CA LEU A 19 -6.46 8.78 0.67
C LEU A 19 -6.25 9.00 -0.83
N GLU A 20 -7.02 8.33 -1.70
CA GLU A 20 -6.96 8.52 -3.15
C GLU A 20 -7.23 9.98 -3.55
N LYS A 21 -8.27 10.59 -2.96
CA LYS A 21 -8.58 12.01 -3.18
C LYS A 21 -7.46 12.93 -2.69
N SER A 22 -6.90 12.64 -1.52
CA SER A 22 -5.79 13.41 -0.94
C SER A 22 -4.53 13.29 -1.80
N CYS A 23 -4.19 12.08 -2.23
CA CYS A 23 -3.07 11.83 -3.14
C CYS A 23 -3.24 12.60 -4.46
N ASN A 24 -4.41 12.55 -5.07
CA ASN A 24 -4.68 13.26 -6.31
C ASN A 24 -4.54 14.78 -6.16
N LYS A 25 -4.94 15.34 -5.00
CA LYS A 25 -4.74 16.76 -4.69
C LYS A 25 -3.26 17.09 -4.53
N ASP A 26 -2.52 16.26 -3.79
CA ASP A 26 -1.10 16.45 -3.51
C ASP A 26 -0.23 16.30 -4.77
N LEU A 27 -0.63 15.42 -5.70
CA LEU A 27 0.00 15.29 -7.02
C LEU A 27 -0.16 16.57 -7.84
N LYS A 28 -1.36 17.18 -7.82
CA LYS A 28 -1.62 18.45 -8.51
C LYS A 28 -0.85 19.62 -7.89
N SER A 29 -0.77 19.69 -6.57
CA SER A 29 -0.05 20.74 -5.84
C SER A 29 1.46 20.50 -5.73
N LYS A 30 1.95 19.33 -6.19
CA LYS A 30 3.34 18.86 -6.05
C LYS A 30 3.86 18.90 -4.60
N THR A 31 2.97 18.82 -3.61
CA THR A 31 3.30 18.93 -2.19
C THR A 31 2.56 17.85 -1.42
N ILE A 32 3.30 17.06 -0.64
CA ILE A 32 2.71 16.03 0.22
C ILE A 32 2.12 16.68 1.47
N SER A 33 0.81 16.61 1.60
CA SER A 33 0.07 17.09 2.76
C SER A 33 0.19 16.14 3.95
N ASN A 34 0.05 16.69 5.16
CA ASN A 34 -0.06 15.87 6.38
C ASN A 34 -1.32 14.98 6.33
N LYS A 35 -2.37 15.41 5.62
CA LYS A 35 -3.57 14.60 5.42
C LYS A 35 -3.25 13.27 4.72
N THR A 36 -2.49 13.29 3.63
CA THR A 36 -2.08 12.07 2.91
C THR A 36 -1.24 11.14 3.79
N ARG A 37 -0.28 11.70 4.55
CA ARG A 37 0.54 10.91 5.49
C ARG A 37 -0.32 10.26 6.57
N ASN A 38 -1.21 11.02 7.19
CA ASN A 38 -2.06 10.54 8.29
C ASN A 38 -3.04 9.47 7.81
N LEU A 39 -3.68 9.67 6.66
CA LEU A 39 -4.61 8.68 6.09
C LEU A 39 -3.91 7.37 5.75
N ALA A 40 -2.70 7.43 5.19
CA ALA A 40 -1.91 6.23 4.93
C ALA A 40 -1.57 5.49 6.24
N GLN A 41 -1.14 6.20 7.28
CA GLN A 41 -0.84 5.61 8.59
C GLN A 41 -2.08 4.97 9.20
N GLU A 42 -3.20 5.68 9.19
CA GLU A 42 -4.45 5.23 9.79
C GLU A 42 -4.94 3.93 9.14
N ILE A 43 -4.87 3.81 7.82
CA ILE A 43 -5.22 2.58 7.11
C ILE A 43 -4.32 1.43 7.56
N LEU A 44 -3.00 1.61 7.57
CA LEU A 44 -2.06 0.53 7.90
C LEU A 44 -2.17 0.07 9.35
N ILE A 45 -2.27 1.01 10.31
CA ILE A 45 -2.54 0.69 11.73
C ILE A 45 -3.86 -0.08 11.85
N LYS A 46 -4.90 0.38 11.15
CA LYS A 46 -6.22 -0.25 11.22
C LYS A 46 -6.18 -1.68 10.69
N ILE A 47 -5.57 -1.91 9.52
CA ILE A 47 -5.43 -3.27 8.98
C ILE A 47 -4.61 -4.18 9.91
N ARG A 48 -3.50 -3.66 10.48
CA ARG A 48 -2.71 -4.41 11.47
C ARG A 48 -3.56 -4.82 12.68
N SER A 49 -4.33 -3.88 13.23
CA SER A 49 -5.22 -4.12 14.36
C SER A 49 -6.30 -5.15 14.04
N ILE A 50 -6.89 -5.09 12.84
CA ILE A 50 -7.90 -6.05 12.40
C ILE A 50 -7.31 -7.48 12.34
N LEU A 51 -6.09 -7.65 11.84
CA LEU A 51 -5.41 -8.95 11.86
C LEU A 51 -5.22 -9.45 13.29
N ASP A 52 -4.76 -8.61 14.20
CA ASP A 52 -4.55 -8.97 15.61
C ASP A 52 -5.88 -9.36 16.29
N GLN A 53 -6.95 -8.61 16.03
CA GLN A 53 -8.31 -8.96 16.50
C GLN A 53 -8.81 -10.28 15.92
N THR A 54 -8.50 -10.57 14.66
CA THR A 54 -8.86 -11.84 14.00
C THR A 54 -8.23 -13.02 14.74
N MET A 55 -6.93 -12.92 15.07
CA MET A 55 -6.25 -13.91 15.90
C MET A 55 -6.85 -14.00 17.31
N TYR A 56 -7.24 -12.85 17.89
CA TYR A 56 -7.88 -12.82 19.21
C TYR A 56 -9.25 -13.49 19.24
N GLN A 57 -10.04 -13.43 18.16
CA GLN A 57 -11.31 -14.17 18.09
C GLN A 57 -11.08 -15.69 18.14
N PHE A 58 -10.09 -16.19 17.40
CA PHE A 58 -9.68 -17.59 17.50
C PHE A 58 -9.21 -17.93 18.92
N PHE A 59 -8.32 -17.11 19.49
CA PHE A 59 -7.84 -17.30 20.86
C PHE A 59 -8.99 -17.35 21.87
N LYS A 60 -9.95 -16.43 21.76
CA LYS A 60 -11.11 -16.37 22.65
C LYS A 60 -11.99 -17.61 22.57
N LYS A 61 -12.21 -18.13 21.36
CA LYS A 61 -13.12 -19.27 21.13
C LYS A 61 -12.46 -20.61 21.45
N GLU A 62 -11.25 -20.83 20.96
CA GLU A 62 -10.62 -22.15 20.94
C GLU A 62 -9.54 -22.33 22.01
N ILE A 63 -8.92 -21.24 22.48
CA ILE A 63 -7.75 -21.31 23.38
C ILE A 63 -8.11 -20.93 24.82
N ILE A 64 -8.91 -19.88 25.06
CA ILE A 64 -9.33 -19.50 26.43
C ILE A 64 -9.95 -20.66 27.23
N PRO A 65 -10.83 -21.51 26.65
CA PRO A 65 -11.46 -22.60 27.42
C PRO A 65 -10.48 -23.64 27.99
N ILE A 66 -9.26 -23.70 27.46
CA ILE A 66 -8.23 -24.68 27.86
C ILE A 66 -7.07 -24.07 28.67
N LEU A 67 -7.09 -22.75 28.92
CA LEU A 67 -6.05 -22.05 29.66
C LEU A 67 -6.48 -21.72 31.09
N SER A 68 -5.50 -21.69 32.00
CA SER A 68 -5.70 -21.14 33.34
C SER A 68 -5.82 -19.61 33.32
N GLN A 69 -6.42 -19.04 34.38
CA GLN A 69 -6.56 -17.58 34.52
C GLN A 69 -5.22 -16.82 34.48
N ASP A 70 -4.16 -17.42 35.02
CA ASP A 70 -2.83 -16.81 35.00
C ASP A 70 -2.19 -16.83 33.61
N GLU A 71 -2.44 -17.88 32.82
CA GLU A 71 -2.00 -17.95 31.43
C GLU A 71 -2.73 -16.93 30.55
N ILE A 72 -4.05 -16.79 30.74
CA ILE A 72 -4.87 -15.80 30.03
C ILE A 72 -4.33 -14.37 30.28
N LYS A 73 -4.02 -14.02 31.54
CA LYS A 73 -3.46 -12.70 31.88
C LYS A 73 -2.09 -12.42 31.26
N LYS A 74 -1.28 -13.47 31.08
CA LYS A 74 0.07 -13.38 30.49
C LYS A 74 0.06 -13.39 28.96
N ALA A 75 -1.01 -13.91 28.34
CA ALA A 75 -1.09 -14.05 26.89
C ALA A 75 -0.96 -12.68 26.19
N ARG A 76 -0.15 -12.64 25.13
CA ARG A 76 0.04 -11.49 24.24
C ARG A 76 -0.37 -11.89 22.84
N VAL A 77 -1.67 -11.77 22.57
CA VAL A 77 -2.29 -12.29 21.35
C VAL A 77 -2.19 -11.28 20.23
N TYR A 78 -1.38 -11.62 19.22
CA TYR A 78 -1.23 -10.89 17.98
C TYR A 78 -1.28 -11.86 16.81
N PHE A 79 -1.66 -11.38 15.63
CA PHE A 79 -1.48 -12.14 14.41
C PHE A 79 0.02 -12.31 14.15
N PRO A 80 0.52 -13.54 14.06
CA PRO A 80 1.94 -13.77 13.95
C PRO A 80 2.41 -13.37 12.55
N LEU A 81 3.21 -12.30 12.47
CA LEU A 81 3.92 -11.90 11.26
C LEU A 81 5.42 -12.01 11.55
N VAL A 82 6.05 -13.08 11.07
CA VAL A 82 7.47 -13.34 11.30
C VAL A 82 8.26 -13.34 10.00
N SER A 83 9.48 -12.81 10.03
CA SER A 83 10.39 -12.74 8.88
C SER A 83 11.09 -14.07 8.58
N LYS A 84 11.03 -15.05 9.48
CA LYS A 84 11.62 -16.39 9.33
C LYS A 84 10.72 -17.45 9.96
N LYS A 85 10.72 -18.65 9.37
CA LYS A 85 9.90 -19.78 9.83
C LYS A 85 10.20 -20.20 11.27
N GLU A 86 11.48 -20.23 11.65
CA GLU A 86 11.94 -20.58 12.99
C GLU A 86 11.34 -19.69 14.11
N ASN A 87 10.99 -18.46 13.79
CA ASN A 87 10.45 -17.50 14.77
C ASN A 87 8.94 -17.68 15.02
N LEU A 88 8.23 -18.46 14.20
CA LEU A 88 6.78 -18.63 14.31
C LEU A 88 6.41 -19.30 15.64
N THR A 89 7.13 -20.35 16.03
CA THR A 89 6.90 -21.06 17.30
C THR A 89 7.05 -20.12 18.50
N SER A 90 8.08 -19.27 18.50
CA SER A 90 8.29 -18.27 19.56
C SER A 90 7.23 -17.17 19.54
N ALA A 91 6.69 -16.80 18.38
CA ALA A 91 5.57 -15.87 18.28
C ALA A 91 4.29 -16.46 18.87
N LEU A 92 3.95 -17.70 18.53
CA LEU A 92 2.79 -18.40 19.07
C LEU A 92 2.92 -18.70 20.57
N GLY A 93 4.14 -18.98 21.05
CA GLY A 93 4.42 -19.20 22.47
C GLY A 93 4.11 -17.99 23.35
N ARG A 94 4.34 -16.76 22.85
CA ARG A 94 3.96 -15.51 23.56
C ARG A 94 2.45 -15.33 23.72
N SER A 95 1.68 -15.93 22.81
CA SER A 95 0.21 -15.96 22.87
C SER A 95 -0.33 -17.13 23.71
N MET A 96 0.54 -17.93 24.36
CA MET A 96 0.18 -19.20 25.03
C MET A 96 -0.37 -20.28 24.08
N ILE A 97 -0.05 -20.21 22.79
CA ILE A 97 -0.55 -21.15 21.76
C ILE A 97 0.58 -22.09 21.32
N LYS A 98 1.11 -22.90 22.25
CA LYS A 98 2.36 -23.66 22.03
C LYS A 98 2.22 -24.90 21.14
N SER A 99 1.04 -25.50 21.08
CA SER A 99 0.80 -26.80 20.41
C SER A 99 -0.21 -26.69 19.27
N LEU A 100 -0.26 -25.54 18.60
CA LEU A 100 -1.25 -25.26 17.56
C LEU A 100 -1.18 -26.24 16.38
N ASP A 101 0.03 -26.70 16.06
CA ASP A 101 0.31 -27.72 15.05
C ASP A 101 -0.40 -29.05 15.34
N LYS A 102 -0.59 -29.38 16.62
CA LYS A 102 -1.26 -30.60 17.06
C LYS A 102 -2.75 -30.40 17.31
N THR A 103 -3.14 -29.29 17.94
CA THR A 103 -4.53 -29.06 18.36
C THR A 103 -5.39 -28.48 17.24
N HIS A 104 -4.81 -27.64 16.38
CA HIS A 104 -5.50 -27.01 15.26
C HIS A 104 -4.61 -27.00 14.00
N PRO A 105 -4.27 -28.17 13.44
CA PRO A 105 -3.30 -28.31 12.35
C PRO A 105 -3.66 -27.47 11.10
N LYS A 106 -4.95 -27.28 10.83
CA LYS A 106 -5.43 -26.43 9.73
C LYS A 106 -5.08 -24.96 9.93
N ILE A 107 -5.31 -24.44 11.14
CA ILE A 107 -4.95 -23.06 11.51
C ILE A 107 -3.43 -22.88 11.47
N TYR A 108 -2.67 -23.83 12.02
CA TYR A 108 -1.21 -23.77 11.99
C TYR A 108 -0.68 -23.75 10.54
N SER A 109 -1.20 -24.64 9.68
CA SER A 109 -0.79 -24.73 8.27
C SER A 109 -1.12 -23.44 7.51
N PHE A 110 -2.30 -22.86 7.75
CA PHE A 110 -2.66 -21.55 7.22
C PHE A 110 -1.71 -20.46 7.71
N LEU A 111 -1.43 -20.38 9.01
CA LEU A 111 -0.53 -19.37 9.54
C LEU A 111 0.86 -19.49 8.91
N VAL A 112 1.38 -20.71 8.68
CA VAL A 112 2.65 -20.95 7.98
C VAL A 112 2.60 -20.48 6.52
N SER A 113 1.50 -20.70 5.80
CA SER A 113 1.38 -20.35 4.38
C SER A 113 1.29 -18.84 4.13
N VAL A 114 0.82 -18.07 5.11
CA VAL A 114 0.57 -16.62 4.96
C VAL A 114 1.66 -15.74 5.60
N GLN A 115 2.85 -16.29 5.89
CA GLN A 115 3.91 -15.52 6.54
C GLN A 115 4.69 -14.61 5.58
N PRO A 116 5.25 -13.49 6.08
CA PRO A 116 6.05 -12.58 5.27
C PRO A 116 7.31 -13.15 4.60
N TYR A 117 7.82 -14.31 5.05
CA TYR A 117 8.92 -15.00 4.38
C TYR A 117 8.48 -15.71 3.08
N ASN A 118 7.16 -15.83 2.84
CA ASN A 118 6.62 -16.27 1.56
C ASN A 118 6.47 -15.06 0.63
N LYS A 119 6.98 -15.17 -0.61
CA LYS A 119 7.10 -14.03 -1.54
C LYS A 119 5.77 -13.32 -1.79
N ASP A 120 4.68 -14.07 -1.92
CA ASP A 120 3.33 -13.54 -2.17
C ASP A 120 2.76 -12.76 -0.98
N TYR A 121 3.32 -12.99 0.21
CA TYR A 121 2.93 -12.36 1.48
C TYR A 121 3.97 -11.36 1.98
N SER A 122 4.99 -11.04 1.17
CA SER A 122 6.05 -10.09 1.53
C SER A 122 5.50 -8.68 1.87
N TRP A 123 4.33 -8.32 1.35
CA TRP A 123 3.62 -7.08 1.71
C TRP A 123 3.28 -6.98 3.20
N LEU A 124 3.14 -8.10 3.92
CA LEU A 124 2.92 -8.12 5.37
C LEU A 124 4.11 -7.57 6.16
N ASN A 125 5.35 -7.71 5.65
CA ASN A 125 6.50 -7.04 6.24
C ASN A 125 6.38 -5.52 6.12
N ASN A 126 5.96 -5.02 4.95
CA ASN A 126 5.75 -3.59 4.73
C ASN A 126 4.61 -3.07 5.59
N LEU A 127 3.48 -3.78 5.65
CA LEU A 127 2.38 -3.46 6.55
C LEU A 127 2.88 -3.36 8.00
N SER A 128 3.58 -4.37 8.49
CA SER A 128 4.04 -4.39 9.89
C SER A 128 5.10 -3.33 10.17
N LYS A 129 5.97 -3.00 9.20
CA LYS A 129 6.96 -1.93 9.33
C LYS A 129 6.25 -0.59 9.47
N TYR A 130 5.43 -0.22 8.49
CA TYR A 130 4.85 1.11 8.41
C TYR A 130 3.71 1.33 9.42
N ALA A 131 2.96 0.28 9.79
CA ALA A 131 1.98 0.39 10.87
C ALA A 131 2.63 0.72 12.23
N ASN A 132 3.88 0.32 12.45
CA ASN A 132 4.61 0.61 13.70
C ASN A 132 5.39 1.94 13.65
N GLU A 133 5.52 2.58 12.48
CA GLU A 133 6.18 3.88 12.36
C GLU A 133 5.30 4.99 12.93
N LYS A 134 5.75 5.68 13.98
CA LYS A 134 4.98 6.79 14.61
C LYS A 134 4.70 7.95 13.65
N HIS A 135 5.61 8.18 12.70
CA HIS A 135 5.48 9.20 11.68
C HIS A 135 5.92 8.63 10.35
N ILE A 136 4.96 8.22 9.50
CA ILE A 136 5.29 7.89 8.12
C ILE A 136 5.89 9.12 7.46
N ARG A 137 7.10 8.92 6.95
CA ARG A 137 7.70 9.87 6.01
C ARG A 137 7.38 9.39 4.61
N LEU A 138 6.71 10.24 3.85
CA LEU A 138 6.48 10.00 2.42
C LEU A 138 7.42 10.87 1.61
N THR A 139 8.09 10.23 0.66
CA THR A 139 8.84 10.91 -0.40
C THR A 139 8.03 10.85 -1.67
N PRO A 140 7.94 11.94 -2.44
CA PRO A 140 7.38 11.83 -3.77
C PRO A 140 8.22 10.83 -4.55
N GLN A 141 7.55 9.94 -5.30
CA GLN A 141 8.27 9.22 -6.32
C GLN A 141 8.67 10.27 -7.36
N LYS A 142 9.93 10.71 -7.31
CA LYS A 142 10.52 11.40 -8.45
C LYS A 142 10.76 10.36 -9.54
N ARG A 143 9.69 9.97 -10.24
CA ARG A 143 9.87 9.73 -11.66
C ARG A 143 10.05 11.14 -12.20
N THR A 144 11.28 11.48 -12.55
CA THR A 144 11.60 12.78 -13.14
C THR A 144 10.89 12.81 -14.48
N GLU A 145 9.65 13.22 -14.43
CA GLU A 145 8.84 13.44 -15.59
C GLU A 145 8.81 14.97 -15.78
N ILE A 146 9.86 15.50 -16.44
CA ILE A 146 9.87 16.88 -16.91
C ILE A 146 8.82 16.88 -18.00
N LYS A 147 7.79 17.72 -17.92
CA LYS A 147 6.87 17.92 -19.05
C LYS A 147 7.68 18.50 -20.22
N ARG A 148 8.37 17.62 -20.94
CA ARG A 148 9.33 17.89 -21.97
C ARG A 148 8.64 17.40 -23.21
N THR A 149 7.96 18.33 -23.87
CA THR A 149 7.47 18.05 -25.20
C THR A 149 8.71 17.91 -26.07
N ILE A 150 9.09 16.67 -26.36
CA ILE A 150 10.16 16.37 -27.30
C ILE A 150 9.48 16.25 -28.65
N VAL A 151 9.83 17.15 -29.56
CA VAL A 151 9.50 17.04 -30.97
C VAL A 151 10.73 16.48 -31.66
N THR A 152 10.58 15.32 -32.30
CA THR A 152 11.62 14.73 -33.14
C THR A 152 11.15 14.69 -34.59
N ASN A 153 12.07 14.89 -35.52
CA ASN A 153 11.84 14.58 -36.92
C ASN A 153 12.73 13.42 -37.36
N ASN A 154 12.36 12.81 -38.48
CA ASN A 154 13.07 11.74 -39.17
C ASN A 154 14.43 12.15 -39.78
N LYS A 155 14.84 13.42 -39.64
CA LYS A 155 16.17 13.93 -40.04
C LYS A 155 17.11 14.15 -38.84
N GLY A 156 16.75 13.68 -37.65
CA GLY A 156 17.59 13.73 -36.45
C GLY A 156 17.52 15.03 -35.64
N GLY A 157 16.63 15.96 -35.99
CA GLY A 157 16.38 17.16 -35.20
C GLY A 157 15.59 16.84 -33.93
N SER A 158 15.95 17.46 -32.80
CA SER A 158 15.17 17.41 -31.56
C SER A 158 15.00 18.82 -30.96
N VAL A 159 13.77 19.19 -30.59
CA VAL A 159 13.48 20.40 -29.83
C VAL A 159 12.73 19.99 -28.58
N SER A 160 13.13 20.57 -27.44
CA SER A 160 12.60 20.21 -26.14
C SER A 160 12.46 21.43 -25.25
N TRP A 161 11.31 21.61 -24.61
CA TRP A 161 11.05 22.74 -23.72
C TRP A 161 10.35 22.27 -22.44
N GLY A 162 10.56 23.00 -21.35
CA GLY A 162 10.01 22.69 -20.03
C GLY A 162 8.83 23.58 -19.63
N GLN A 163 8.43 23.45 -18.37
CA GLN A 163 7.35 24.25 -17.78
C GLN A 163 7.75 25.74 -17.72
N GLY A 164 6.91 26.63 -18.28
CA GLY A 164 7.16 28.08 -18.31
C GLY A 164 7.40 28.66 -19.71
N VAL A 165 7.70 27.81 -20.69
CA VAL A 165 7.76 28.22 -22.10
C VAL A 165 6.34 28.25 -22.68
N ARG A 166 5.96 29.37 -23.28
CA ARG A 166 4.69 29.51 -24.02
C ARG A 166 4.98 29.99 -25.43
N PHE A 167 4.32 29.37 -26.39
CA PHE A 167 4.38 29.76 -27.78
C PHE A 167 3.13 30.55 -28.16
N GLY A 168 3.35 31.68 -28.85
CA GLY A 168 2.30 32.51 -29.41
C GLY A 168 1.70 31.92 -30.69
N LYS A 169 0.75 32.64 -31.28
CA LYS A 169 0.17 32.27 -32.59
C LYS A 169 1.26 32.23 -33.67
N GLY A 170 1.19 31.24 -34.55
CA GLY A 170 2.07 31.12 -35.72
C GLY A 170 3.39 30.38 -35.47
N VAL A 171 3.65 29.90 -34.24
CA VAL A 171 4.84 29.09 -33.97
C VAL A 171 4.63 27.67 -34.49
N SER A 172 5.63 27.17 -35.22
CA SER A 172 5.75 25.77 -35.58
C SER A 172 7.10 25.22 -35.11
N ILE A 173 7.10 23.95 -34.71
CA ILE A 173 8.32 23.25 -34.28
C ILE A 173 8.48 22.07 -35.21
N MET A 174 9.56 22.09 -36.01
CA MET A 174 9.81 21.10 -37.07
C MET A 174 8.66 20.94 -38.07
N GLY A 175 7.98 22.04 -38.39
CA GLY A 175 6.84 22.04 -39.31
C GLY A 175 5.52 21.62 -38.67
N ALA A 176 5.51 21.19 -37.41
CA ALA A 176 4.28 20.91 -36.68
C ALA A 176 3.77 22.16 -35.95
N PRO A 177 2.54 22.63 -36.20
CA PRO A 177 1.98 23.80 -35.52
C PRO A 177 1.86 23.57 -34.02
N VAL A 178 2.14 24.62 -33.22
CA VAL A 178 1.83 24.63 -31.80
C VAL A 178 0.48 25.30 -31.60
N ASN A 179 -0.46 24.59 -30.97
CA ASN A 179 -1.72 25.18 -30.58
C ASN A 179 -1.48 26.17 -29.42
N PRO A 180 -1.74 27.48 -29.58
CA PRO A 180 -1.38 28.49 -28.59
C PRO A 180 -2.26 28.45 -27.34
N VAL A 181 -3.42 27.77 -27.40
CA VAL A 181 -4.33 27.61 -26.26
C VAL A 181 -3.92 26.41 -25.42
N THR A 182 -3.70 25.26 -26.06
CA THR A 182 -3.37 24.01 -25.36
C THR A 182 -1.87 23.81 -25.12
N GLN A 183 -1.03 24.59 -25.81
CA GLN A 183 0.44 24.48 -25.84
C GLN A 183 0.94 23.09 -26.28
N ASN A 184 0.10 22.35 -27.01
CA ASN A 184 0.41 21.05 -27.59
C ASN A 184 0.76 21.20 -29.07
N ILE A 185 1.59 20.28 -29.57
CA ILE A 185 1.89 20.12 -31.00
C ILE A 185 0.67 19.48 -31.68
N GLU A 186 0.22 20.05 -32.78
CA GLU A 186 -0.83 19.46 -33.61
C GLU A 186 -0.30 18.21 -34.33
N PRO A 187 -1.11 17.13 -34.45
CA PRO A 187 -0.68 15.91 -35.11
C PRO A 187 -0.16 16.18 -36.53
N THR A 188 1.13 15.95 -36.75
CA THR A 188 1.81 16.24 -38.02
C THR A 188 2.59 14.99 -38.45
N PRO A 189 2.54 14.59 -39.74
CA PRO A 189 3.28 13.42 -40.21
C PRO A 189 4.77 13.52 -39.89
N ASN A 190 5.35 12.44 -39.35
CA ASN A 190 6.75 12.33 -38.96
C ASN A 190 7.19 13.20 -37.76
N VAL A 191 6.25 13.65 -36.92
CA VAL A 191 6.51 14.36 -35.67
C VAL A 191 5.85 13.63 -34.49
N GLU A 192 6.66 13.16 -33.54
CA GLU A 192 6.19 12.59 -32.27
C GLU A 192 6.25 13.63 -31.14
N SER A 193 5.29 13.56 -30.19
CA SER A 193 5.22 14.40 -29.00
C SER A 193 4.95 13.53 -27.76
N LYS A 194 5.70 13.74 -26.67
CA LYS A 194 5.57 13.00 -25.39
C LYS A 194 5.40 13.98 -24.22
N THR A 195 4.58 13.62 -23.22
CA THR A 195 4.29 14.43 -22.02
C THR A 195 4.47 13.58 -20.78
N GLU A 196 5.07 14.17 -19.75
CA GLU A 196 5.56 13.48 -18.55
C GLU A 196 4.83 14.06 -17.29
N VAL A 197 4.28 13.20 -16.41
CA VAL A 197 3.36 13.42 -15.27
C VAL A 197 3.85 12.77 -13.95
N TRP A 198 3.58 13.40 -12.80
CA TRP A 198 3.84 12.83 -11.46
C TRP A 198 2.85 11.69 -11.17
N VAL A 199 3.36 10.46 -10.97
CA VAL A 199 2.49 9.27 -10.94
C VAL A 199 2.16 8.81 -9.53
N SER A 200 3.03 8.98 -8.51
CA SER A 200 2.75 8.43 -7.18
C SER A 200 3.63 8.92 -6.00
N PHE A 201 3.25 8.52 -4.77
CA PHE A 201 4.02 8.71 -3.54
C PHE A 201 4.62 7.38 -3.06
N LEU A 202 5.86 7.42 -2.57
CA LEU A 202 6.54 6.29 -1.94
C LEU A 202 6.73 6.53 -0.44
N PHE A 203 6.84 5.45 0.33
CA PHE A 203 7.41 5.52 1.66
C PHE A 203 8.89 5.86 1.57
N SER A 204 9.37 6.76 2.45
CA SER A 204 10.78 7.17 2.47
C SER A 204 11.69 5.96 2.65
N ASP A 205 12.87 6.01 2.02
CA ASP A 205 13.87 4.95 2.08
C ASP A 205 13.37 3.59 1.56
N SER A 206 12.36 3.60 0.67
CA SER A 206 11.81 2.41 0.04
C SER A 206 11.27 2.68 -1.36
N ASN A 207 11.12 1.62 -2.15
CA ASN A 207 10.41 1.64 -3.43
C ASN A 207 8.93 1.28 -3.30
N VAL A 208 8.37 1.32 -2.08
CA VAL A 208 6.99 0.91 -1.81
C VAL A 208 6.03 2.07 -2.07
N ASN A 209 5.11 1.87 -2.99
CA ASN A 209 4.06 2.84 -3.29
C ASN A 209 2.97 2.83 -2.21
N VAL A 210 2.57 4.02 -1.77
CA VAL A 210 1.63 4.22 -0.66
C VAL A 210 0.24 3.68 -0.99
N LEU A 211 -0.32 4.07 -2.13
CA LEU A 211 -1.64 3.63 -2.56
C LEU A 211 -1.67 2.12 -2.80
N TRP A 212 -0.63 1.58 -3.43
CA TRP A 212 -0.46 0.15 -3.64
C TRP A 212 -0.46 -0.60 -2.31
N LEU A 213 0.35 -0.18 -1.34
CA LEU A 213 0.44 -0.89 -0.06
C LEU A 213 -0.89 -0.81 0.71
N CYS A 214 -1.51 0.36 0.79
CA CYS A 214 -2.81 0.51 1.45
C CYS A 214 -3.89 -0.34 0.77
N ASN A 215 -3.94 -0.34 -0.57
CA ASN A 215 -4.91 -1.16 -1.31
C ASN A 215 -4.67 -2.65 -1.10
N LYS A 216 -3.43 -3.09 -1.29
CA LYS A 216 -3.02 -4.49 -1.13
C LYS A 216 -3.30 -4.96 0.29
N SER A 217 -3.02 -4.12 1.30
CA SER A 217 -3.29 -4.45 2.70
C SER A 217 -4.77 -4.65 2.97
N ILE A 218 -5.65 -3.78 2.45
CA ILE A 218 -7.11 -3.94 2.63
C ILE A 218 -7.60 -5.22 1.93
N GLU A 219 -7.30 -5.38 0.65
CA GLU A 219 -7.84 -6.47 -0.18
C GLU A 219 -7.35 -7.84 0.27
N GLU A 220 -6.04 -7.99 0.52
CA GLU A 220 -5.46 -9.27 0.91
C GLU A 220 -5.74 -9.60 2.37
N SER A 221 -5.78 -8.62 3.28
CA SER A 221 -6.23 -8.89 4.65
C SER A 221 -7.68 -9.33 4.67
N GLU A 222 -8.58 -8.73 3.89
CA GLU A 222 -9.98 -9.19 3.84
C GLU A 222 -10.09 -10.65 3.40
N LYS A 223 -9.31 -11.08 2.39
CA LYS A 223 -9.25 -12.49 1.95
C LYS A 223 -8.72 -13.40 3.06
N LEU A 224 -7.58 -13.02 3.65
CA LEU A 224 -6.94 -13.75 4.74
C LEU A 224 -7.88 -13.95 5.92
N ILE A 225 -8.61 -12.91 6.30
CA ILE A 225 -9.55 -12.94 7.42
C ILE A 225 -10.72 -13.87 7.13
N LYS A 226 -11.28 -13.81 5.91
CA LYS A 226 -12.38 -14.70 5.50
C LYS A 226 -11.95 -16.16 5.50
N GLU A 227 -10.77 -16.45 4.97
CA GLU A 227 -10.20 -17.79 4.97
C GLU A 227 -9.90 -18.26 6.40
N PHE A 228 -9.27 -17.42 7.23
CA PHE A 228 -8.98 -17.78 8.62
C PHE A 228 -10.25 -18.13 9.40
N PHE A 229 -11.33 -17.34 9.26
CA PHE A 229 -12.62 -17.62 9.91
C PHE A 229 -13.36 -18.83 9.33
N SER A 230 -13.01 -19.35 8.16
CA SER A 230 -13.63 -20.58 7.64
C SER A 230 -12.97 -21.84 8.21
N LEU A 231 -11.84 -21.70 8.90
CA LEU A 231 -11.08 -22.81 9.48
C LEU A 231 -11.53 -23.20 10.89
N PHE A 232 -12.38 -22.40 11.55
CA PHE A 232 -12.87 -22.64 12.92
C PHE A 232 -14.24 -22.02 13.22
#